data_AF-A0A969DU58-F1
#
_entry.id   AF-A0A969DU58-F1
#
_cell.length_a   1.000
_cell.length_b   1.000
_cell.length_c   1.000
_cell.angle_alpha   90.00
_cell.angle_beta   90.00
_cell.angle_gamma   90.00
#
_symmetry.space_group_name_H-M   'P 1'
#
loop_
_entity.id
_entity.type
_entity.pdbx_description
1 polymer ?
#
loop_
_entity_poly.entity_id
_entity_poly.type
_entity_poly.pdbx_seq_one_letter_code
_entity_poly.pdbx_strand_id
1 'polypeptide(L)'
;MDPRGATDDSGYSISGSYYRPSGDPVASDRWHFAHAAEAAWTAYLLRFANQDLKQKGFLEFPLVGNPQLVRVGKGFLEFVTPQGEAQRAMVADIREAKLHSGQFQFKHQDARWWSGQGKYRFTYGSMPNARLFLLCLRQLAGVTWQ
;
A
#
# COMPACT_ATOMS: atom_id res chain seq x y z
N MET A 1 -32.50 27.54 15.07
CA MET A 1 -32.44 27.48 13.59
C MET A 1 -31.02 27.88 13.22
N ASP A 2 -30.17 26.91 12.87
CA ASP A 2 -28.77 27.14 12.49
C ASP A 2 -28.63 26.84 10.98
N PRO A 3 -28.27 27.82 10.12
CA PRO A 3 -28.17 27.65 8.68
C PRO A 3 -26.71 27.43 8.26
N ARG A 4 -26.05 26.41 8.81
CA ARG A 4 -24.67 26.05 8.44
C ARG A 4 -24.65 24.80 7.56
N GLY A 5 -24.70 25.07 6.27
CA GLY A 5 -23.94 24.40 5.21
C GLY A 5 -24.06 22.89 5.18
N ALA A 6 -25.00 22.40 4.37
CA ALA A 6 -24.86 21.09 3.75
C ALA A 6 -23.51 21.07 3.01
N THR A 7 -22.52 20.40 3.59
CA THR A 7 -21.35 19.95 2.87
C THR A 7 -21.84 19.05 1.76
N ASP A 8 -21.62 19.48 0.51
CA ASP A 8 -21.72 18.65 -0.68
C ASP A 8 -20.76 17.46 -0.52
N ASP A 9 -21.28 16.37 0.07
CA ASP A 9 -20.59 15.10 0.27
C ASP A 9 -20.63 14.27 -1.03
N SER A 10 -20.41 14.91 -2.18
CA SER A 10 -20.30 14.24 -3.47
C SER A 10 -18.88 13.72 -3.70
N GLY A 11 -18.37 12.99 -2.72
CA GLY A 11 -17.17 12.17 -2.89
C GLY A 11 -17.52 10.90 -3.68
N TYR A 12 -16.98 10.74 -4.87
CA TYR A 12 -17.08 9.46 -5.59
C TYR A 12 -16.09 8.46 -4.97
N SER A 13 -16.62 7.46 -4.26
CA SER A 13 -15.84 6.30 -3.82
C SER A 13 -15.71 5.30 -4.97
N ILE A 14 -14.50 5.15 -5.50
CA ILE A 14 -14.18 4.11 -6.48
C ILE A 14 -13.60 2.93 -5.70
N SER A 15 -14.40 1.88 -5.53
CA SER A 15 -13.98 0.62 -4.91
C SER A 15 -14.54 -0.57 -5.68
N GLY A 16 -13.84 -1.70 -5.66
CA GLY A 16 -14.28 -2.92 -6.34
C GLY A 16 -13.13 -3.84 -6.70
N SER A 17 -13.47 -5.00 -7.26
CA SER A 17 -12.53 -5.94 -7.85
C SER A 17 -12.87 -6.10 -9.32
N TYR A 18 -11.84 -6.11 -10.18
CA TYR A 18 -12.00 -6.37 -11.59
C TYR A 18 -11.34 -7.70 -11.92
N TYR A 19 -12.16 -8.69 -12.29
CA TYR A 19 -11.67 -9.95 -12.82
C TYR A 19 -11.44 -9.80 -14.31
N ARG A 20 -10.19 -10.03 -14.73
CA ARG A 20 -9.80 -9.99 -16.13
C ARG A 20 -9.77 -11.42 -16.68
N PRO A 21 -10.75 -11.86 -17.49
CA PRO A 21 -10.53 -13.00 -18.38
C PRO A 21 -9.41 -12.60 -19.37
N SER A 22 -8.50 -13.52 -19.69
CA SER A 22 -7.22 -13.24 -20.36
C SER A 22 -7.27 -12.24 -21.54
N GLY A 23 -6.19 -11.48 -21.77
CA GLY A 23 -6.10 -10.49 -22.87
C GLY A 23 -6.45 -9.07 -22.41
N ASP A 24 -5.95 -8.02 -23.06
CA ASP A 24 -6.10 -6.64 -22.56
C ASP A 24 -7.56 -6.19 -22.54
N PRO A 25 -8.02 -5.46 -21.50
CA PRO A 25 -9.37 -4.93 -21.46
C PRO A 25 -9.60 -4.04 -22.68
N VAL A 26 -10.76 -4.20 -23.32
CA VAL A 26 -11.16 -3.33 -24.44
C VAL A 26 -11.13 -1.86 -24.01
N ALA A 27 -10.90 -0.94 -24.96
CA ALA A 27 -10.69 0.48 -24.64
C ALA A 27 -11.86 1.12 -23.86
N SER A 28 -13.09 0.62 -24.05
CA SER A 28 -14.29 1.09 -23.34
C SER A 28 -14.48 0.48 -21.95
N ASP A 29 -13.58 -0.38 -21.49
CA ASP A 29 -13.70 -1.04 -20.20
C ASP A 29 -13.50 -0.04 -19.05
N ARG A 30 -14.37 -0.12 -18.04
CA ARG A 30 -14.30 0.71 -16.81
C ARG A 30 -12.96 0.55 -16.07
N TRP A 31 -12.26 -0.56 -16.30
CA TRP A 31 -10.90 -0.77 -15.82
C TRP A 31 -9.96 0.38 -16.18
N HIS A 32 -10.01 0.88 -17.42
CA HIS A 32 -9.13 1.98 -17.87
C HIS A 32 -9.40 3.27 -17.10
N PHE A 33 -10.68 3.57 -16.86
CA PHE A 33 -11.08 4.73 -16.06
C PHE A 33 -10.56 4.63 -14.63
N ALA A 34 -10.79 3.49 -13.96
CA ALA A 34 -10.32 3.27 -12.59
C ALA A 34 -8.79 3.35 -12.50
N HIS A 35 -8.07 2.73 -13.45
CA HIS A 35 -6.62 2.75 -13.50
C HIS A 35 -6.07 4.17 -13.75
N ALA A 36 -6.71 4.95 -14.63
CA ALA A 36 -6.34 6.35 -14.88
C ALA A 36 -6.60 7.24 -13.66
N ALA A 37 -7.73 7.06 -12.98
CA ALA A 37 -8.05 7.77 -11.74
C ALA A 37 -7.03 7.47 -10.63
N GLU A 38 -6.65 6.20 -10.45
CA GLU A 38 -5.63 5.79 -9.49
C GLU A 38 -4.25 6.38 -9.83
N ALA A 39 -3.88 6.42 -11.12
CA ALA A 39 -2.64 7.04 -11.56
C ALA A 39 -2.61 8.55 -11.30
N ALA A 40 -3.69 9.26 -11.62
CA ALA A 40 -3.82 10.69 -11.36
C ALA A 40 -3.78 11.00 -9.86
N TRP A 41 -4.47 10.20 -9.04
CA TRP A 41 -4.44 10.32 -7.59
C TRP A 41 -3.04 10.06 -7.01
N THR A 42 -2.35 9.03 -7.50
CA THR A 42 -0.96 8.74 -7.11
C THR A 42 -0.03 9.90 -7.45
N ALA A 43 -0.16 10.47 -8.65
CA ALA A 43 0.62 11.65 -9.06
C ALA A 43 0.33 12.86 -8.17
N TYR A 44 -0.94 13.05 -7.80
CA TYR A 44 -1.33 14.09 -6.84
C TYR A 44 -0.64 13.89 -5.49
N LEU A 45 -0.64 12.68 -4.93
CA LEU A 45 -0.06 12.37 -3.62
C LEU A 45 1.46 12.44 -3.58
N LEU A 46 2.15 12.13 -4.68
CA LEU A 46 3.62 12.12 -4.75
C LEU A 46 4.25 13.45 -4.31
N ARG A 47 3.56 14.58 -4.54
CA ARG A 47 4.03 15.90 -4.12
C ARG A 47 4.19 16.00 -2.59
N PHE A 48 3.24 15.43 -1.84
CA PHE A 48 3.24 15.42 -0.38
C PHE A 48 4.16 14.31 0.15
N ALA A 49 4.19 13.18 -0.55
CA ALA A 49 5.03 12.06 -0.19
C ALA A 49 6.52 12.46 -0.13
N ASN A 50 6.99 13.31 -1.05
CA ASN A 50 8.36 13.83 -1.00
C ASN A 50 8.65 14.67 0.25
N GLN A 51 7.67 15.42 0.75
CA GLN A 51 7.82 16.20 1.97
C GLN A 51 7.90 15.28 3.19
N ASP A 52 6.99 14.31 3.29
CA ASP A 52 6.98 13.31 4.37
C ASP A 52 8.28 12.50 4.39
N LEU A 53 8.78 12.08 3.23
CA LEU A 53 10.07 11.38 3.11
C LEU A 53 11.24 12.23 3.61
N LYS A 54 11.26 13.53 3.32
CA LYS A 54 12.32 14.43 3.80
C LYS A 54 12.26 14.64 5.31
N GLN A 55 11.06 14.72 5.88
CA GLN A 55 10.87 15.01 7.30
C GLN A 55 11.01 13.77 8.20
N LYS A 56 10.41 12.65 7.78
CA LYS A 56 10.28 11.43 8.59
C LYS A 56 11.22 10.32 8.14
N GLY A 57 11.67 10.33 6.87
CA GLY A 57 12.47 9.27 6.27
C GLY A 57 11.67 8.07 5.77
N PHE A 58 10.34 8.09 5.88
CA PHE A 58 9.43 7.02 5.46
C PHE A 58 8.05 7.57 5.08
N LEU A 59 7.26 6.72 4.41
CA LEU A 59 5.84 6.93 4.14
C LEU A 59 5.01 5.88 4.86
N GLU A 60 3.86 6.29 5.36
CA GLU A 60 2.96 5.46 6.16
C GLU A 60 1.75 5.01 5.34
N PHE A 61 1.42 3.73 5.42
CA PHE A 61 0.29 3.12 4.73
C PHE A 61 -0.58 2.37 5.75
N PRO A 62 -1.82 2.82 5.99
CA PRO A 62 -2.73 2.15 6.91
C PRO A 62 -3.16 0.79 6.36
N LEU A 63 -3.29 -0.15 7.28
CA LEU A 63 -3.67 -1.53 7.05
C LEU A 63 -4.86 -1.88 7.95
N VAL A 64 -5.64 -2.88 7.51
CA VAL A 64 -6.71 -3.45 8.32
C VAL A 64 -6.18 -4.67 9.06
N GLY A 65 -6.28 -4.66 10.39
CA GLY A 65 -5.91 -5.79 11.25
C GLY A 65 -4.58 -5.59 11.98
N ASN A 66 -3.79 -6.67 12.08
CA ASN A 66 -2.46 -6.65 12.67
C ASN A 66 -1.44 -7.04 11.59
N PRO A 67 -0.64 -6.09 11.09
CA PRO A 67 -0.38 -4.75 11.64
C PRO A 67 -1.46 -3.76 11.21
N GLN A 68 -1.50 -2.62 11.89
CA GLN A 68 -2.37 -1.50 11.51
C GLN A 68 -1.69 -0.55 10.53
N LEU A 69 -0.36 -0.61 10.43
CA LEU A 69 0.42 0.27 9.58
C LEU A 69 1.62 -0.47 8.99
N VAL A 70 1.92 -0.18 7.73
CA VAL A 70 3.24 -0.44 7.16
C VAL A 70 3.88 0.87 6.77
N ARG A 71 5.14 1.05 7.14
CA ARG A 71 5.97 2.19 6.76
C ARG A 71 7.01 1.72 5.76
N VAL A 72 7.19 2.49 4.70
CA VAL A 72 8.18 2.21 3.66
C VAL A 72 9.19 3.35 3.67
N GLY A 73 10.44 3.02 3.99
CA GLY A 73 11.56 3.95 3.96
C GLY A 73 12.65 3.47 3.01
N LYS A 74 13.74 4.24 2.93
CA LYS A 74 14.88 3.88 2.10
C LYS A 74 15.57 2.63 2.67
N GLY A 75 15.45 1.51 1.97
CA GLY A 75 16.10 0.24 2.36
C GLY A 75 15.44 -0.52 3.51
N PHE A 76 14.23 -0.16 3.94
CA PHE A 76 13.52 -0.90 4.99
C PHE A 76 12.00 -0.87 4.84
N LEU A 77 11.34 -1.84 5.47
CA LEU A 77 9.93 -1.82 5.81
C LEU A 77 9.78 -1.87 7.33
N GLU A 78 8.80 -1.15 7.87
CA GLU A 78 8.48 -1.20 9.29
C GLU A 78 6.99 -1.46 9.48
N PHE A 79 6.66 -2.48 10.27
CA PHE A 79 5.28 -2.88 10.54
C PHE A 79 4.91 -2.47 11.95
N VAL A 80 3.80 -1.77 12.11
CA VAL A 80 3.38 -1.23 13.41
C VAL A 80 2.10 -1.92 13.87
N THR A 81 2.12 -2.46 15.08
CA THR A 81 0.96 -3.09 15.71
C THR A 81 -0.09 -2.08 16.12
N PRO A 82 -1.34 -2.54 16.38
CA PRO A 82 -2.35 -1.75 17.07
C PRO A 82 -1.87 -1.15 18.41
N GLN A 83 -0.92 -1.80 19.09
CA GLN A 83 -0.32 -1.34 20.33
C GLN A 83 0.79 -0.29 20.13
N GLY A 84 1.13 0.04 18.88
CA GLY A 84 2.18 1.00 18.55
C GLY A 84 3.59 0.41 18.50
N GLU A 85 3.72 -0.90 18.71
CA GLU A 85 5.01 -1.59 18.60
C GLU A 85 5.42 -1.68 17.13
N ALA A 86 6.61 -1.18 16.81
CA ALA A 86 7.15 -1.19 15.47
C ALA A 86 8.24 -2.26 15.34
N GLN A 87 8.17 -3.09 14.31
CA GLN A 87 9.31 -3.92 13.91
C GLN A 87 9.75 -3.58 12.50
N ARG A 88 11.04 -3.36 12.37
CA ARG A 88 11.71 -3.01 11.13
C ARG A 88 12.38 -4.24 10.54
N ALA A 89 12.14 -4.48 9.26
CA ALA A 89 12.93 -5.37 8.42
C ALA A 89 13.76 -4.54 7.45
N MET A 90 15.05 -4.81 7.40
CA MET A 90 15.89 -4.26 6.34
C MET A 90 15.59 -5.02 5.04
N VAL A 91 15.72 -4.33 3.92
CA VAL A 91 15.48 -4.94 2.59
C VAL A 91 16.42 -6.10 2.33
N ALA A 92 17.66 -5.99 2.83
CA ALA A 92 18.66 -7.06 2.73
C ALA A 92 18.20 -8.37 3.39
N ASP A 93 17.26 -8.30 4.33
CA ASP A 93 16.75 -9.47 5.06
C ASP A 93 15.45 -10.02 4.43
N ILE A 94 14.99 -9.43 3.32
CA ILE A 94 13.80 -9.86 2.59
C ILE A 94 14.17 -10.99 1.65
N ARG A 95 13.65 -12.17 1.93
CA ARG A 95 13.84 -13.34 1.07
C ARG A 95 12.89 -13.35 -0.12
N GLU A 96 11.64 -12.94 0.09
CA GLU A 96 10.59 -13.07 -0.92
C GLU A 96 9.46 -12.06 -0.66
N ALA A 97 8.96 -11.45 -1.72
CA ALA A 97 7.74 -10.63 -1.70
C ALA A 97 6.79 -11.12 -2.80
N LYS A 98 5.51 -11.24 -2.47
CA LYS A 98 4.45 -11.67 -3.42
C LYS A 98 3.24 -10.77 -3.34
N LEU A 99 2.60 -10.55 -4.47
CA LEU A 99 1.29 -9.92 -4.53
C LEU A 99 0.35 -10.84 -5.31
N HIS A 100 -0.53 -11.53 -4.59
CA HIS A 100 -1.43 -12.50 -5.20
C HIS A 100 -2.80 -12.46 -4.53
N SER A 101 -3.87 -12.50 -5.34
CA SER A 101 -5.27 -12.51 -4.86
C SER A 101 -5.59 -11.38 -3.86
N GLY A 102 -5.09 -10.17 -4.13
CA GLY A 102 -5.31 -9.00 -3.27
C GLY A 102 -4.58 -9.04 -1.92
N GLN A 103 -3.68 -10.01 -1.72
CA GLN A 103 -2.86 -10.16 -0.52
C GLN A 103 -1.40 -9.89 -0.87
N PHE A 104 -0.77 -8.99 -0.11
CA PHE A 104 0.67 -8.83 -0.16
C PHE A 104 1.29 -9.76 0.88
N GLN A 105 2.27 -10.55 0.46
CA GLN A 105 3.01 -11.45 1.33
C GLN A 105 4.48 -11.07 1.32
N PHE A 106 5.07 -11.10 2.51
CA PHE A 106 6.46 -10.79 2.75
C PHE A 106 7.08 -11.96 3.52
N LYS A 107 8.26 -12.40 3.10
CA LYS A 107 9.01 -13.45 3.80
C LYS A 107 10.37 -12.92 4.19
N HIS A 108 10.61 -12.91 5.50
CA HIS A 108 11.92 -12.62 6.07
C HIS A 108 12.85 -13.83 5.91
N GLN A 109 14.15 -13.58 5.81
CA GLN A 109 15.15 -14.66 5.77
C GLN A 109 15.20 -15.45 7.09
N ASP A 110 15.03 -14.77 8.22
CA ASP A 110 14.88 -15.38 9.53
C ASP A 110 13.41 -15.76 9.78
N ALA A 111 13.15 -17.07 9.85
CA ALA A 111 11.84 -17.63 10.14
C ALA A 111 11.34 -17.29 11.56
N ARG A 112 12.23 -16.88 12.48
CA ARG A 112 11.83 -16.51 13.84
C ARG A 112 11.36 -15.06 13.95
N TRP A 113 11.53 -14.26 12.92
CA TRP A 113 11.13 -12.85 12.93
C TRP A 113 9.61 -12.72 13.13
N TRP A 114 9.23 -11.92 14.13
CA TRP A 114 7.88 -11.57 14.58
C TRP A 114 6.98 -12.70 15.12
N SER A 115 6.78 -13.79 14.38
CA SER A 115 5.71 -14.78 14.68
C SER A 115 6.13 -16.25 14.52
N GLY A 116 7.44 -16.52 14.47
CA GLY A 116 7.96 -17.89 14.40
C GLY A 116 7.80 -18.60 13.04
N GLN A 117 7.24 -17.92 12.02
CA GLN A 117 7.25 -18.43 10.63
C GLN A 117 7.90 -17.49 9.60
N GLY A 118 8.35 -16.29 10.01
CA GLY A 118 9.01 -15.30 9.14
C GLY A 118 8.19 -14.90 7.92
N LYS A 119 6.86 -15.07 8.00
CA LYS A 119 5.91 -14.76 6.93
C LYS A 119 4.94 -13.72 7.45
N TYR A 120 4.77 -12.69 6.64
CA TYR A 120 3.91 -11.57 6.92
C TYR A 120 2.92 -11.39 5.78
N ARG A 121 1.67 -11.09 6.11
CA ARG A 121 0.60 -10.98 5.12
C ARG A 121 -0.36 -9.87 5.51
N PHE A 122 -0.77 -9.09 4.53
CA PHE A 122 -1.84 -8.11 4.71
C PHE A 122 -2.65 -7.95 3.44
N THR A 123 -3.91 -7.54 3.61
CA THR A 123 -4.83 -7.27 2.51
C THR A 123 -4.41 -6.00 1.79
N TYR A 124 -3.81 -6.16 0.60
CA TYR A 124 -3.44 -5.06 -0.28
C TYR A 124 -4.68 -4.38 -0.88
N GLY A 125 -5.71 -5.16 -1.23
CA GLY A 125 -6.92 -4.64 -1.88
C GLY A 125 -7.72 -3.64 -1.03
N SER A 126 -7.54 -3.63 0.29
CA SER A 126 -8.16 -2.67 1.21
C SER A 126 -7.24 -1.51 1.59
N MET A 127 -5.99 -1.49 1.09
CA MET A 127 -5.03 -0.44 1.42
C MET A 127 -5.38 0.85 0.66
N PRO A 128 -5.59 1.98 1.35
CA PRO A 128 -5.67 3.28 0.69
C PRO A 128 -4.34 3.59 -0.01
N ASN A 129 -4.41 4.12 -1.24
CA ASN A 129 -3.23 4.49 -2.02
C ASN A 129 -2.30 3.30 -2.31
N ALA A 130 -2.86 2.12 -2.55
CA ALA A 130 -2.14 0.88 -2.78
C ALA A 130 -1.09 0.98 -3.91
N ARG A 131 -1.41 1.69 -5.01
CA ARG A 131 -0.44 1.96 -6.09
C ARG A 131 0.76 2.80 -5.63
N LEU A 132 0.55 3.81 -4.77
CA LEU A 132 1.64 4.58 -4.19
C LEU A 132 2.53 3.69 -3.32
N PHE A 133 1.93 2.79 -2.53
CA PHE A 133 2.68 1.81 -1.75
C PHE A 133 3.61 0.94 -2.63
N LEU A 134 3.10 0.39 -3.73
CA LEU A 134 3.91 -0.39 -4.68
C LEU A 134 5.03 0.45 -5.31
N LEU A 135 4.74 1.71 -5.64
CA LEU A 135 5.76 2.63 -6.16
C LEU A 135 6.86 2.87 -5.12
N CYS A 136 6.50 3.10 -3.86
CA CYS A 136 7.44 3.32 -2.77
C CYS A 136 8.28 2.08 -2.46
N LEU A 137 7.66 0.89 -2.43
CA LEU A 137 8.37 -0.37 -2.30
C LEU A 137 9.47 -0.52 -3.36
N ARG A 138 9.12 -0.24 -4.62
CA ARG A 138 10.07 -0.36 -5.73
C ARG A 138 11.16 0.71 -5.67
N GLN A 139 10.79 1.98 -5.45
CA GLN A 139 11.71 3.11 -5.60
C GLN A 139 12.55 3.39 -4.35
N LEU A 140 12.00 3.17 -3.15
CA LEU A 140 12.68 3.46 -1.88
C LEU A 140 13.31 2.21 -1.28
N ALA A 141 12.56 1.12 -1.27
CA ALA A 141 13.02 -0.14 -0.69
C ALA A 141 13.72 -1.02 -1.73
N GLY A 142 13.57 -0.80 -3.04
CA GLY A 142 14.18 -1.66 -4.06
C GLY A 142 13.57 -3.07 -4.11
N VAL A 143 12.37 -3.24 -3.54
CA VAL A 143 11.69 -4.55 -3.47
C VAL A 143 10.87 -4.75 -4.73
N THR A 144 11.06 -5.90 -5.37
CA THR A 144 10.22 -6.41 -6.45
C THR A 144 9.37 -7.57 -5.95
N TRP A 145 8.16 -7.72 -6.49
CA TRP A 145 7.24 -8.80 -6.14
C TRP A 145 6.84 -9.60 -7.38
N GLN A 146 6.48 -10.86 -7.16
CA GLN A 146 5.94 -11.78 -8.16
C GLN A 146 4.53 -12.25 -7.79
#